data_AF-A0A377THM8-F1
#
_entry.id   AF-A0A377THM8-F1
#
_cell.length_a   1.000
_cell.length_b   1.000
_cell.length_c   1.000
_cell.angle_alpha   90.00
_cell.angle_beta   90.00
_cell.angle_gamma   90.00
#
_symmetry.space_group_name_H-M   'P 1'
#
loop_
_entity.id
_entity.type
_entity.pdbx_description
1 polymer ?
#
loop_
_entity_poly.entity_id
_entity_poly.type
_entity_poly.pdbx_seq_one_letter_code
_entity_poly.pdbx_strand_id
1 'polypeptide(L)'
;MDKLTAIAKLDEFSRNGRYVFQLRDFEKIFPEESPRALKESIKRLVDKQILTRAVKGVYVYERGAKDSYILEHIVKAMRRGEYSYVSLESALSQYGVISQIPMGV
;
A
#
# COMPACT_ATOMS: atom_id res chain seq x y z
N MET A 1 18.78 2.32 -5.17
CA MET A 1 18.51 3.34 -4.13
C MET A 1 19.02 2.84 -2.79
N ASP A 2 19.46 3.74 -1.92
CA ASP A 2 19.83 3.42 -0.55
C ASP A 2 18.60 3.18 0.35
N LYS A 3 18.76 2.33 1.38
CA LYS A 3 17.69 1.96 2.33
C LYS A 3 17.17 3.18 3.10
N LEU A 4 18.06 4.05 3.57
CA LEU A 4 17.68 5.22 4.38
C LEU A 4 16.92 6.23 3.51
N THR A 5 17.37 6.46 2.28
CA THR A 5 16.67 7.32 1.32
C THR A 5 15.25 6.82 1.05
N ALA A 6 15.08 5.51 0.84
CA ALA A 6 13.77 4.93 0.61
C ALA A 6 12.85 5.08 1.82
N ILE A 7 13.37 4.79 3.01
CA ILE A 7 12.66 4.99 4.28
C ILE A 7 12.21 6.45 4.46
N ALA A 8 13.12 7.41 4.26
CA ALA A 8 12.81 8.82 4.46
C ALA A 8 11.69 9.28 3.53
N LYS A 9 11.75 8.89 2.24
CA LYS A 9 10.70 9.20 1.26
C LYS A 9 9.37 8.54 1.62
N LEU A 10 9.37 7.28 2.03
CA LEU A 10 8.13 6.59 2.41
C LEU A 10 7.54 7.12 3.72
N ASP A 11 8.38 7.57 4.65
CA ASP A 11 7.94 8.27 5.88
C ASP A 11 7.29 9.63 5.54
N GLU A 12 7.75 10.35 4.51
CA GLU A 12 7.08 11.57 4.01
C GLU A 12 5.66 11.26 3.49
N PHE A 13 5.51 10.23 2.66
CA PHE A 13 4.19 9.83 2.16
C PHE A 13 3.28 9.30 3.28
N SER A 14 3.83 8.52 4.22
CA SER A 14 3.07 7.96 5.33
C SER A 14 2.54 9.06 6.26
N ARG A 15 3.31 10.13 6.49
CA ARG A 15 2.83 11.30 7.24
C ARG A 15 1.62 11.98 6.59
N ASN A 16 1.45 11.81 5.28
CA ASN A 16 0.28 12.27 4.52
C ASN A 16 -0.80 11.18 4.35
N GLY A 17 -0.77 10.13 5.18
CA GLY A 17 -1.75 9.03 5.17
C GLY A 17 -1.57 8.02 4.03
N ARG A 18 -0.50 8.10 3.24
CA ARG A 18 -0.26 7.18 2.12
C ARG A 18 0.82 6.17 2.47
N TYR A 19 0.41 4.91 2.61
CA TYR A 19 1.31 3.80 2.92
C TYR A 19 1.16 2.60 1.96
N VAL A 20 0.33 2.73 0.91
CA VAL A 20 0.18 1.72 -0.15
C VAL A 20 0.65 2.31 -1.49
N PHE A 21 1.49 1.56 -2.18
CA PHE A 21 2.16 1.99 -3.39
C PHE A 21 2.12 0.92 -4.48
N GLN A 22 2.01 1.37 -5.72
CA GLN A 22 2.22 0.54 -6.89
C GLN A 22 3.66 0.64 -7.38
N LEU A 23 4.08 -0.32 -8.20
CA LEU A 23 5.39 -0.25 -8.86
C LEU A 23 5.60 1.09 -9.60
N ARG A 24 4.59 1.55 -10.34
CA ARG A 24 4.58 2.85 -11.03
C ARG A 24 4.66 4.09 -10.13
N ASP A 25 4.34 3.94 -8.84
CA ASP A 25 4.56 5.02 -7.89
C ASP A 25 6.04 5.12 -7.55
N PHE A 26 6.69 3.98 -7.31
CA PHE A 26 8.13 3.97 -7.03
C PHE A 26 8.94 4.48 -8.21
N GLU A 27 8.51 4.25 -9.45
CA GLU A 27 9.13 4.84 -10.66
C GLU A 27 9.07 6.38 -10.64
N LYS A 28 8.03 6.97 -10.03
CA LYS A 28 7.90 8.43 -9.89
C LYS A 28 8.60 8.97 -8.65
N ILE A 29 8.65 8.19 -7.57
CA ILE A 29 9.29 8.58 -6.31
C ILE A 29 10.81 8.51 -6.43
N PHE A 30 11.33 7.55 -7.21
CA PHE A 30 12.75 7.31 -7.45
C PHE A 30 13.06 7.35 -8.96
N PRO A 31 12.86 8.50 -9.64
CA PRO A 31 13.04 8.61 -11.08
C PRO A 31 14.48 8.38 -11.55
N GLU A 32 15.46 8.47 -10.64
CA GLU A 32 16.88 8.20 -10.88
C GLU A 32 17.20 6.69 -11.03
N GLU A 33 16.32 5.81 -10.55
CA GLU A 33 16.53 4.36 -10.67
C GLU A 33 16.07 3.87 -12.04
N SER A 34 16.94 3.12 -12.74
CA SER A 34 16.47 2.36 -13.91
C SER A 34 15.39 1.35 -13.51
N PRO A 35 14.46 0.94 -14.41
CA PRO A 35 13.39 0.00 -14.09
C PRO A 35 13.89 -1.34 -13.52
N ARG A 36 15.08 -1.80 -13.96
CA ARG A 36 15.72 -3.01 -13.43
C ARG A 36 16.26 -2.79 -12.02
N ALA A 37 17.00 -1.70 -11.80
CA ALA A 37 17.54 -1.36 -10.48
C ALA A 37 16.42 -1.15 -9.46
N LEU A 38 15.33 -0.50 -9.86
CA LEU A 38 14.16 -0.26 -9.00
C LEU A 38 13.51 -1.56 -8.52
N LYS A 39 13.31 -2.53 -9.42
CA LYS A 39 12.75 -3.85 -9.07
C LYS A 39 13.62 -4.58 -8.06
N GLU A 40 14.94 -4.56 -8.23
CA GLU A 40 15.88 -5.15 -7.26
C GLU A 40 15.88 -4.39 -5.93
N SER A 41 15.80 -3.06 -5.97
CA SER A 41 15.67 -2.22 -4.78
C SER A 41 14.40 -2.53 -3.99
N ILE A 42 13.25 -2.64 -4.66
CA ILE A 42 11.98 -3.03 -4.04
C ILE A 42 12.08 -4.45 -3.47
N LYS A 43 12.65 -5.40 -4.20
CA LYS A 43 12.88 -6.77 -3.71
C LYS A 43 13.68 -6.77 -2.41
N ARG A 44 14.80 -6.03 -2.35
CA ARG A 44 15.59 -5.89 -1.11
C ARG A 44 14.80 -5.26 0.04
N LEU A 45 13.90 -4.32 -0.23
CA LEU A 45 13.02 -3.75 0.81
C LEU A 45 11.98 -4.75 1.30
N VAL A 46 11.46 -5.61 0.41
CA VAL A 46 10.55 -6.70 0.77
C VAL A 46 11.26 -7.76 1.60
N ASP A 47 12.46 -8.18 1.19
CA ASP A 47 13.27 -9.15 1.93
C ASP A 47 13.62 -8.64 3.35
N LYS A 48 13.73 -7.31 3.52
CA LYS A 48 13.96 -6.64 4.81
C LYS A 48 12.68 -6.28 5.58
N GLN A 49 11.51 -6.71 5.10
CA GLN A 49 10.19 -6.42 5.69
C GLN A 49 9.90 -4.92 5.87
N ILE A 50 10.51 -4.06 5.06
CA ILE A 50 10.16 -2.63 4.99
C ILE A 50 8.92 -2.45 4.13
N LEU A 51 8.82 -3.26 3.08
CA LEU A 51 7.65 -3.37 2.24
C LEU A 51 7.06 -4.78 2.36
N THR A 52 5.74 -4.88 2.38
CA THR A 52 5.04 -6.14 2.16
C THR A 52 4.41 -6.12 0.78
N ARG A 53 4.62 -7.17 -0.02
CA ARG A 53 3.91 -7.30 -1.29
C ARG A 53 2.50 -7.86 -1.03
N ALA A 54 1.51 -6.97 -0.96
CA ALA A 54 0.11 -7.36 -0.74
C ALA A 54 -0.46 -8.14 -1.92
N VAL A 55 -0.22 -7.66 -3.15
CA VAL A 55 -0.57 -8.36 -4.39
C VAL A 55 0.47 -8.05 -5.48
N LYS A 56 0.31 -8.63 -6.69
CA LYS A 56 1.23 -8.37 -7.81
C LYS A 56 1.31 -6.87 -8.14
N GLY A 57 2.45 -6.27 -7.83
CA GLY A 57 2.75 -4.87 -8.19
C GLY A 57 2.18 -3.84 -7.21
N VAL A 58 1.62 -4.26 -6.08
CA VAL A 58 1.16 -3.39 -4.99
C VAL A 58 1.89 -3.77 -3.71
N TYR A 59 2.39 -2.76 -3.01
CA TYR A 59 3.25 -2.88 -1.85
C TYR A 59 2.73 -2.01 -0.72
N VAL A 60 2.80 -2.53 0.49
CA VAL A 60 2.43 -1.85 1.73
C VAL A 60 3.72 -1.46 2.45
N TYR A 61 3.81 -0.21 2.87
CA TYR A 61 4.90 0.27 3.70
C TYR A 61 4.64 -0.06 5.17
N GLU A 62 5.49 -0.90 5.75
CA GLU A 62 5.24 -1.51 7.06
C GLU A 62 5.51 -0.59 8.24
N ARG A 63 6.42 0.38 8.08
CA ARG A 63 6.75 1.34 9.15
C ARG A 63 5.77 2.52 9.22
N GLY A 64 4.89 2.66 8.23
CA GLY A 64 3.92 3.75 8.19
C GLY A 64 2.79 3.56 9.19
N ALA A 65 2.23 4.66 9.67
CA ALA A 65 0.98 4.61 10.44
C ALA A 65 -0.15 4.13 9.52
N LYS A 66 -0.79 3.02 9.90
CA LYS A 66 -1.90 2.40 9.15
C LYS A 66 -3.22 2.78 9.80
N ASP A 67 -4.19 3.13 8.98
CA ASP A 67 -5.59 3.25 9.39
C ASP A 67 -6.31 1.89 9.29
N SER A 68 -7.58 1.85 9.68
CA SER A 68 -8.41 0.64 9.60
C SER A 68 -8.81 0.26 8.16
N TYR A 69 -8.35 0.99 7.14
CA TYR A 69 -8.81 0.87 5.75
C TYR A 69 -7.75 0.31 4.79
N ILE A 70 -6.82 -0.51 5.29
CA ILE A 70 -5.72 -1.06 4.50
C ILE A 70 -6.19 -1.80 3.25
N LEU A 71 -7.29 -2.56 3.35
CA LEU A 71 -7.84 -3.31 2.22
C LEU A 71 -8.35 -2.36 1.14
N GLU A 72 -9.04 -1.29 1.52
CA GLU A 72 -9.55 -0.26 0.63
C GLU A 72 -8.40 0.49 -0.05
N HIS A 73 -7.31 0.78 0.67
CA HIS A 73 -6.12 1.39 0.07
C HIS A 73 -5.44 0.46 -0.94
N ILE A 74 -5.37 -0.85 -0.66
CA ILE A 74 -4.86 -1.85 -1.61
C ILE A 74 -5.76 -1.91 -2.85
N VAL A 75 -7.09 -1.98 -2.67
CA VAL A 75 -8.05 -2.02 -3.79
C VAL A 75 -7.98 -0.74 -4.62
N LYS A 76 -7.96 0.45 -3.99
CA LYS A 76 -7.78 1.73 -4.67
C LYS A 76 -6.48 1.79 -5.46
N ALA A 77 -5.40 1.19 -4.95
CA ALA A 77 -4.15 1.07 -5.69
C ALA A 77 -4.31 0.12 -6.89
N MET A 78 -4.87 -1.07 -6.70
CA MET A 78 -5.08 -2.05 -7.78
C MET A 78 -5.95 -1.50 -8.91
N ARG A 79 -7.06 -0.83 -8.56
CA ARG A 79 -8.13 -0.39 -9.45
C ARG A 79 -8.12 1.13 -9.70
N ARG A 80 -6.94 1.76 -9.73
CA ARG A 80 -6.86 3.20 -10.02
C ARG A 80 -7.53 3.54 -11.35
N GLY A 81 -8.44 4.51 -11.31
CA GLY A 81 -9.25 4.91 -12.46
C GLY A 81 -10.62 4.24 -12.52
N GLU A 82 -10.89 3.26 -11.65
CA GLU A 82 -12.20 2.63 -11.50
C GLU A 82 -12.88 3.08 -10.20
N TYR A 83 -14.20 2.89 -10.14
CA TYR A 83 -14.96 3.04 -8.90
C TYR A 83 -14.94 1.75 -8.10
N SER A 84 -14.70 1.86 -6.79
CA SER A 84 -14.81 0.77 -5.83
C SER A 84 -15.53 1.30 -4.60
N TYR A 85 -16.48 0.54 -4.07
CA TYR A 85 -17.29 0.92 -2.92
C TYR A 85 -17.41 -0.25 -1.94
N VAL A 86 -17.53 0.07 -0.66
CA VAL A 86 -17.83 -0.89 0.40
C VAL A 86 -19.34 -1.13 0.41
N SER A 87 -19.77 -2.38 0.47
CA SER A 87 -21.18 -2.78 0.40
C SER A 87 -21.53 -3.90 1.39
N LEU A 88 -22.80 -4.32 1.41
CA LEU A 88 -23.32 -5.47 2.16
C LEU A 88 -22.86 -5.47 3.64
N GLU A 89 -22.38 -6.59 4.16
CA GLU A 89 -22.01 -6.71 5.57
C GLU A 89 -20.86 -5.77 5.96
N SER A 90 -19.93 -5.47 5.06
CA SER A 90 -18.82 -4.54 5.34
C SER A 90 -19.33 -3.12 5.58
N ALA A 91 -20.32 -2.68 4.80
CA ALA A 91 -20.95 -1.38 5.04
C ALA A 91 -21.73 -1.39 6.36
N LEU A 92 -22.54 -2.43 6.60
CA LEU A 92 -23.30 -2.55 7.84
C LEU A 92 -22.40 -2.57 9.09
N SER A 93 -21.26 -3.26 9.03
CA SER A 93 -20.27 -3.32 10.10
C SER A 93 -19.64 -1.95 10.34
N GLN A 94 -19.24 -1.25 9.28
CA GLN A 94 -18.65 0.09 9.37
C GLN A 94 -19.61 1.13 9.99
N TYR A 95 -20.92 1.02 9.73
CA TYR A 95 -21.95 1.87 10.34
C TYR A 95 -22.42 1.39 11.72
N GLY A 96 -21.87 0.29 12.25
CA GLY A 96 -22.23 -0.27 13.56
C GLY A 96 -23.62 -0.91 13.60
N VAL A 97 -24.22 -1.24 12.45
CA VAL A 97 -25.50 -1.94 12.37
C VAL A 97 -25.35 -3.40 12.80
N ILE A 98 -24.17 -3.99 12.55
CA ILE A 98 -23.78 -5.33 13.00
C ILE A 98 -22.44 -5.25 13.74
N SER A 99 -22.21 -6.17 14.68
CA SER A 99 -20.95 -6.27 15.44
C SER A 99 -19.95 -7.26 14.84
N GLN A 100 -20.40 -8.12 13.92
CA GLN A 100 -19.54 -9.04 13.21
C GLN A 100 -18.58 -8.29 12.28
N ILE A 101 -17.30 -8.72 12.26
CA ILE A 101 -16.32 -8.31 11.26
C ILE A 101 -16.45 -9.28 10.08
N PRO A 102 -16.79 -8.82 8.86
CA PRO A 102 -16.90 -9.71 7.70
C PRO A 102 -15.54 -10.29 7.33
N MET A 103 -15.45 -11.62 7.23
CA MET A 103 -14.21 -12.34 6.92
C MET A 103 -14.19 -12.95 5.50
N GLY A 104 -15.23 -12.69 4.70
CA GLY A 104 -15.50 -13.43 3.46
C GLY A 104 -16.11 -14.80 3.75
N VAL A 105 -16.69 -15.42 2.73
CA VAL A 105 -17.23 -16.79 2.76
C VAL A 105 -16.30 -17.73 2.02
#